data_AF-A0A072PP87-F1
#
_entry.id   AF-A0A072PP87-F1
#
_cell.length_a   1.000
_cell.length_b   1.000
_cell.length_c   1.000
_cell.angle_alpha   90.00
_cell.angle_beta   90.00
_cell.angle_gamma   90.00
#
_symmetry.space_group_name_H-M   'P 1'
#
loop_
_entity.id
_entity.type
_entity.pdbx_description
1 polymer ?
#
loop_
_entity_poly.entity_id
_entity_poly.type
_entity_poly.pdbx_seq_one_letter_code
_entity_poly.pdbx_strand_id
1 'polypeptide(L)'
;MAGRGVMYAKMGAVMLKTNHGNHHSVTPSEGELFKRFNPELQKKNLEMRDQRIQNHEEFITQLKEYSKSDKPIWVAAAEAQEKAREQLIKRQVEEQAVQNTMRQEMRAQAQGK
;
A
#
# COMPACT_ATOMS: atom_id res chain seq x y z
N MET A 1 20.65 -35.57 43.74
CA MET A 1 19.55 -34.85 43.05
C MET A 1 19.97 -33.41 42.81
N ALA A 2 20.62 -33.11 41.68
CA ALA A 2 21.00 -31.74 41.34
C ALA A 2 19.71 -30.92 41.07
N GLY A 3 19.50 -29.86 41.85
CA GLY A 3 18.26 -29.10 41.84
C GLY A 3 17.98 -28.42 40.50
N ARG A 4 16.76 -28.62 39.98
CA ARG A 4 16.25 -28.03 38.73
C ARG A 4 16.45 -26.50 38.64
N GLY A 5 16.62 -25.81 39.77
CA GLY A 5 16.91 -24.37 39.84
C GLY A 5 18.21 -23.94 39.16
N VAL A 6 19.27 -24.76 39.19
CA VAL A 6 20.54 -24.43 38.50
C VAL A 6 20.39 -24.54 36.98
N MET A 7 19.53 -25.43 36.49
CA MET A 7 19.18 -25.51 35.07
C MET A 7 18.37 -24.28 34.63
N TYR A 8 17.34 -23.88 35.38
CA TYR A 8 16.55 -22.70 35.02
C TYR A 8 17.38 -21.40 35.06
N ALA A 9 18.31 -21.26 36.02
CA ALA A 9 19.21 -20.12 36.07
C ALA A 9 20.17 -20.06 34.85
N LYS A 10 20.69 -21.22 34.42
CA LYS A 10 21.51 -21.31 33.21
C LYS A 10 20.70 -21.02 31.94
N MET A 11 19.47 -21.53 31.84
CA MET A 11 18.58 -21.27 30.70
C MET A 11 18.15 -19.80 30.62
N GLY A 12 17.84 -19.16 31.76
CA GLY A 12 17.54 -17.73 31.82
C GLY A 12 18.74 -16.85 31.43
N ALA A 13 19.94 -17.22 31.87
CA ALA A 13 21.17 -16.51 31.50
C ALA A 13 21.52 -16.66 30.00
N VAL A 14 21.17 -17.78 29.37
CA VAL A 14 21.33 -17.98 27.92
C VAL A 14 20.33 -17.13 27.13
N MET A 15 19.06 -17.07 27.55
CA MET A 15 18.05 -16.23 26.88
C MET A 15 18.38 -14.73 26.93
N LEU A 16 18.92 -14.24 28.05
CA LEU A 16 19.34 -12.83 28.17
C LEU A 16 20.52 -12.47 27.23
N LYS A 17 21.43 -13.42 26.95
CA LYS A 17 22.58 -13.19 26.06
C LYS A 17 22.22 -13.14 24.58
N THR A 18 21.19 -13.87 24.14
CA THR A 18 20.73 -13.87 22.74
C THR A 18 19.90 -12.64 22.33
N ASN A 19 19.47 -11.81 23.29
CA ASN A 19 18.70 -10.59 23.03
C ASN A 19 19.54 -9.32 23.26
N HIS A 20 20.74 -9.26 22.67
CA HIS A 20 21.47 -8.00 22.53
C HIS A 20 21.32 -7.56 21.07
N GLY A 21 20.45 -6.58 20.86
CA GLY A 21 20.02 -6.10 19.56
C GLY A 21 21.16 -5.51 18.72
N ASN A 22 21.55 -6.23 17.67
CA ASN A 22 22.39 -5.72 16.59
C ASN A 22 21.57 -5.03 15.48
N HIS A 23 20.33 -4.60 15.74
CA HIS A 23 19.45 -4.07 14.69
C HIS A 23 19.94 -2.74 14.13
N HIS A 24 20.60 -1.92 14.96
CA HIS A 24 21.09 -0.59 14.57
C HIS A 24 22.33 -0.62 13.67
N SER A 25 23.06 -1.74 13.61
CA SER A 25 24.25 -1.87 12.74
C SER A 25 23.90 -2.21 11.29
N VAL A 26 22.64 -2.56 11.02
CA VAL A 26 22.18 -3.00 9.69
C VAL A 26 21.34 -1.93 8.99
N THR A 27 20.93 -0.87 9.69
CA THR A 27 20.23 0.26 9.08
C THR A 27 21.26 1.18 8.42
N PRO A 28 21.36 1.20 7.07
CA PRO A 28 22.29 2.09 6.39
C PRO A 28 21.95 3.55 6.66
N SER A 29 22.96 4.42 6.67
CA SER A 29 22.76 5.85 6.91
C SER A 29 21.95 6.51 5.78
N GLU A 30 21.33 7.67 6.06
CA GLU A 30 20.44 8.35 5.11
C GLU A 30 21.15 8.60 3.77
N GLY A 31 20.64 7.99 2.69
CA GLY A 31 21.15 8.15 1.33
C GLY A 31 22.27 7.20 0.90
N GLU A 32 22.83 6.36 1.79
CA GLU A 32 23.82 5.34 1.39
C GLU A 32 23.24 4.30 0.42
N LEU A 33 22.01 3.86 0.66
CA LEU A 33 21.29 2.95 -0.25
C LEU A 33 21.08 3.58 -1.63
N PHE A 34 20.74 4.87 -1.66
CA PHE A 34 20.47 5.58 -2.91
C PHE A 34 21.71 5.66 -3.80
N LYS A 35 22.88 5.91 -3.21
CA LYS A 35 24.18 5.95 -3.90
C LYS A 35 24.60 4.61 -4.50
N ARG A 36 24.16 3.49 -3.89
CA ARG A 36 24.47 2.12 -4.37
C ARG A 36 23.58 1.65 -5.51
N PHE A 37 22.47 2.34 -5.81
CA PHE A 37 21.57 1.96 -6.90
C PHE A 37 22.15 2.31 -8.28
N ASN A 38 21.75 1.55 -9.31
CA ASN A 38 22.02 1.86 -10.71
C ASN A 38 21.44 3.25 -11.07
N PRO A 39 22.15 4.10 -11.85
CA PRO A 39 21.68 5.44 -12.25
C PRO A 39 20.25 5.50 -12.80
N GLU A 40 19.77 4.49 -13.52
CA GLU A 40 18.38 4.46 -14.01
C GLU A 40 17.37 4.37 -12.87
N LEU A 41 17.66 3.52 -11.88
CA LEU A 41 16.82 3.36 -10.70
C LEU A 41 16.87 4.60 -9.81
N GLN A 42 18.00 5.30 -9.75
CA GLN A 42 18.08 6.57 -9.03
C GLN A 42 17.12 7.60 -9.63
N LYS A 43 17.13 7.77 -10.96
CA LYS A 43 16.21 8.68 -11.67
C LYS A 43 14.75 8.30 -11.43
N LYS A 44 14.40 7.03 -11.64
CA LYS A 44 13.04 6.53 -11.42
C LYS A 44 12.59 6.73 -9.96
N ASN A 45 13.50 6.56 -9.00
CA ASN A 45 13.19 6.77 -7.59
C ASN A 45 12.90 8.26 -7.28
N LEU A 46 13.61 9.19 -7.93
CA LEU A 46 13.37 10.62 -7.80
C LEU A 46 12.03 11.01 -8.42
N GLU A 47 11.72 10.52 -9.62
CA GLU A 47 10.46 10.78 -10.31
C GLU A 47 9.25 10.24 -9.54
N MET A 48 9.35 9.02 -9.02
CA MET A 48 8.26 8.40 -8.23
C MET A 48 8.27 8.82 -6.76
N ARG A 49 9.12 9.76 -6.34
CA ARG A 49 9.21 10.16 -4.92
C ARG A 49 7.91 10.84 -4.49
N ASP A 50 7.46 11.83 -5.26
CA ASP A 50 6.27 12.61 -4.94
C ASP A 50 5.02 11.75 -4.99
N GLN A 51 4.92 10.88 -6.01
CA GLN A 51 3.84 9.90 -6.12
C GLN A 51 3.81 8.95 -4.92
N ARG A 52 4.96 8.49 -4.43
CA ARG A 52 5.02 7.63 -3.23
C ARG A 52 4.58 8.35 -1.97
N ILE A 53 4.94 9.63 -1.81
CA ILE A 53 4.51 10.44 -0.67
C ILE A 53 2.99 10.58 -0.71
N GLN A 54 2.43 10.96 -1.86
CA GLN A 54 0.98 11.12 -2.04
C GLN A 54 0.23 9.80 -1.77
N ASN A 55 0.68 8.70 -2.38
CA ASN A 55 0.08 7.38 -2.17
C ASN A 55 0.14 6.95 -0.70
N HIS A 56 1.20 7.32 0.02
CA HIS A 56 1.35 7.00 1.43
C HIS A 56 0.39 7.81 2.30
N GLU A 57 0.25 9.11 2.04
CA GLU A 57 -0.72 9.98 2.72
C GLU A 57 -2.15 9.52 2.47
N GLU A 58 -2.48 9.15 1.23
CA GLU A 58 -3.77 8.60 0.86
C GLU A 58 -4.04 7.28 1.59
N PHE A 59 -3.05 6.38 1.62
CA PHE A 59 -3.16 5.12 2.36
C PHE A 59 -3.41 5.33 3.85
N ILE A 60 -2.67 6.23 4.51
CA ILE A 60 -2.89 6.57 5.92
C ILE A 60 -4.31 7.13 6.13
N THR A 61 -4.78 7.95 5.19
CA THR A 61 -6.13 8.54 5.27
C THR A 61 -7.20 7.45 5.17
N GLN A 62 -7.08 6.51 4.23
CA GLN A 62 -7.98 5.36 4.11
C GLN A 62 -7.92 4.46 5.35
N LEU A 63 -6.72 4.22 5.89
CA LEU A 63 -6.53 3.39 7.08
C LEU A 63 -7.21 4.02 8.31
N LYS A 64 -7.11 5.34 8.48
CA LYS A 64 -7.81 6.08 9.53
C LYS A 64 -9.32 5.95 9.38
N GLU A 65 -9.84 5.94 8.15
CA GLU A 65 -11.27 5.75 7.89
C GLU A 65 -11.72 4.33 8.26
N TYR A 66 -10.96 3.31 7.84
CA TYR A 66 -11.28 1.91 8.16
C TYR A 66 -11.20 1.60 9.65
N SER A 67 -10.27 2.26 10.36
CA SER A 67 -10.12 2.13 11.82
C SER A 67 -11.32 2.67 12.60
N LYS A 68 -12.20 3.49 12.01
CA LYS A 68 -13.43 3.96 12.67
C LYS A 68 -14.53 2.89 12.68
N SER A 69 -14.40 1.85 11.86
CA SER A 69 -15.36 0.75 11.82
C SER A 69 -14.98 -0.33 12.83
N ASP A 70 -15.98 -0.97 13.43
CA ASP A 70 -15.78 -2.12 14.33
C ASP A 70 -15.33 -3.40 13.58
N LYS A 71 -15.28 -3.33 12.25
CA LYS A 71 -14.82 -4.44 11.40
C LYS A 71 -13.30 -4.48 11.38
N PRO A 72 -12.68 -5.67 11.22
CA PRO A 72 -11.25 -5.74 11.04
C PRO A 72 -10.84 -5.03 9.74
N ILE A 73 -9.71 -4.30 9.79
CA ILE A 73 -9.25 -3.38 8.73
C ILE A 73 -9.23 -4.04 7.34
N TRP A 74 -8.81 -5.30 7.25
CA TRP A 74 -8.72 -6.02 5.98
C TRP A 74 -10.09 -6.28 5.33
N VAL A 75 -11.15 -6.48 6.13
CA VAL A 75 -12.52 -6.64 5.63
C VAL A 75 -13.06 -5.29 5.15
N ALA A 76 -12.84 -4.23 5.92
CA ALA A 76 -13.24 -2.88 5.53
C ALA A 76 -12.54 -2.40 4.24
N ALA A 77 -11.24 -2.72 4.09
CA ALA A 77 -10.48 -2.43 2.88
C ALA A 77 -10.99 -3.21 1.66
N ALA A 78 -11.30 -4.50 1.82
CA ALA A 78 -11.87 -5.32 0.75
C ALA A 78 -13.26 -4.79 0.31
N GLU A 79 -14.13 -4.43 1.26
CA GLU A 79 -15.44 -3.81 0.97
C GLU A 79 -15.29 -2.48 0.23
N ALA A 80 -14.33 -1.64 0.63
CA ALA A 80 -14.05 -0.38 -0.06
C ALA A 80 -13.52 -0.60 -1.49
N GLN A 81 -12.67 -1.61 -1.68
CA GLN A 81 -12.15 -1.96 -3.00
C GLN A 81 -13.25 -2.47 -3.94
N GLU A 82 -14.16 -3.32 -3.45
CA GLU A 82 -15.31 -3.78 -4.23
C GLU A 82 -16.23 -2.61 -4.62
N LYS A 83 -16.55 -1.71 -3.69
CA LYS A 83 -17.32 -0.50 -3.99
C LYS A 83 -16.64 0.38 -5.03
N ALA A 84 -15.32 0.55 -4.95
CA ALA A 84 -14.56 1.33 -5.93
C ALA A 84 -14.63 0.69 -7.33
N ARG A 85 -14.53 -0.65 -7.43
CA ARG A 85 -14.68 -1.39 -8.69
C ARG A 85 -16.08 -1.22 -9.28
N GLU A 86 -17.12 -1.38 -8.48
CA GLU A 86 -18.50 -1.19 -8.93
C GLU A 86 -18.76 0.23 -9.45
N GLN A 87 -18.22 1.25 -8.76
CA GLN A 87 -18.32 2.64 -9.20
C GLN A 87 -17.60 2.88 -10.53
N LEU A 88 -16.43 2.28 -10.73
CA LEU A 88 -15.71 2.37 -12.01
C LEU A 88 -16.51 1.74 -13.15
N ILE A 89 -17.08 0.55 -12.93
CA ILE A 89 -17.91 -0.13 -13.93
C ILE A 89 -19.15 0.71 -14.26
N LYS A 90 -19.83 1.27 -13.25
CA LYS A 90 -20.99 2.15 -13.45
C LYS A 90 -20.63 3.37 -14.29
N ARG A 91 -19.53 4.07 -13.96
CA ARG A 91 -19.03 5.21 -14.74
C ARG A 91 -18.71 4.83 -16.18
N GLN A 92 -18.06 3.70 -16.41
CA GLN A 92 -17.76 3.21 -17.76
C GLN A 92 -19.03 2.94 -18.57
N VAL A 93 -20.06 2.35 -17.95
CA VAL A 93 -21.34 2.10 -18.62
C VAL A 93 -22.06 3.41 -18.96
N GLU A 94 -22.08 4.37 -18.03
CA GLU A 94 -22.64 5.70 -18.25
C GLU A 94 -21.92 6.45 -19.38
N GLU A 95 -20.58 6.44 -19.37
CA GLU A 95 -19.76 7.03 -20.43
C GLU A 95 -20.04 6.37 -21.78
N GLN A 96 -20.16 5.04 -21.84
CA GLN A 96 -20.49 4.33 -23.06
C GLN A 96 -21.91 4.66 -23.56
N ALA A 97 -22.89 4.77 -22.66
CA ALA A 97 -24.25 5.17 -23.02
C ALA A 97 -24.26 6.58 -23.62
N VAL A 98 -23.55 7.53 -23.01
CA VAL A 98 -23.42 8.91 -23.47
C VAL A 98 -22.66 9.00 -24.81
N GLN A 99 -21.62 8.19 -25.01
CA GLN A 99 -20.92 8.10 -26.29
C GLN A 99 -21.81 7.52 -27.39
N ASN A 100 -22.66 6.55 -27.06
CA ASN A 100 -23.57 5.92 -28.01
C ASN A 100 -24.70 6.87 -28.43
N THR A 101 -25.26 7.66 -27.51
CA THR A 101 -26.27 8.68 -27.85
C THR A 101 -25.67 9.76 -28.75
N MET A 102 -24.48 10.29 -28.41
CA MET A 102 -23.78 11.26 -29.28
C MET A 102 -23.51 10.70 -30.68
N ARG A 103 -23.09 9.43 -30.80
CA ARG A 103 -22.88 8.77 -32.10
C ARG A 103 -24.18 8.65 -32.90
N GLN A 104 -25.31 8.38 -32.24
CA GLN A 104 -26.61 8.29 -32.91
C GLN A 104 -27.07 9.67 -33.42
N GLU A 105 -26.93 10.71 -32.61
CA GLU A 105 -27.24 12.09 -33.01
C GLU A 105 -26.40 12.56 -34.20
N MET A 106 -25.09 12.28 -34.19
CA MET A 106 -24.20 12.59 -35.31
C MET A 106 -24.59 11.84 -36.60
N ARG A 107 -25.02 10.58 -36.49
CA ARG A 107 -25.51 9.79 -37.64
C ARG A 107 -26.82 10.33 -38.19
N ALA A 108 -27.75 10.73 -37.32
CA ALA A 108 -29.02 11.33 -37.72
C ALA A 108 -28.81 12.68 -38.43
N GLN A 109 -27.87 13.50 -37.96
CA GLN A 109 -27.51 14.76 -38.63
C GLN A 109 -26.83 14.54 -39.99
N ALA A 110 -26.05 13.46 -40.14
CA ALA A 110 -25.39 13.13 -41.41
C ALA A 110 -26.35 12.57 -42.48
N GLN A 111 -27.48 11.97 -42.07
CA GLN A 111 -28.50 11.42 -42.98
C GLN A 111 -29.61 12.44 -43.33
N GLY A 112 -29.61 13.61 -42.70
CA GLY A 112 -30.62 14.67 -42.87
C GLY A 112 -30.25 15.79 -43.86
N LYS A 113 -29.46 15.51 -44.90
CA LYS A 113 -29.19 16.43 -46.02
C LYS A 113 -29.37 15.74 -47.36
#